data_AF-K1PL81-F1
#
_entry.id   AF-K1PL81-F1
#
_cell.length_a   1.000
_cell.length_b   1.000
_cell.length_c   1.000
_cell.angle_alpha   90.00
_cell.angle_beta   90.00
_cell.angle_gamma   90.00
#
_symmetry.space_group_name_H-M   'P 1'
#
loop_
_entity.id
_entity.type
_entity.pdbx_description
1 polymer ?
#
loop_
_entity_poly.entity_id
_entity_poly.type
_entity_poly.pdbx_seq_one_letter_code
_entity_poly.pdbx_strand_id
1 'polypeptide(L)'
;MPPNDTHARKKNRKSAMAIVQELGSESNAHGLAKIAMSRKTKRKVMWSLLVIIGFTAAAIHLSFLVIKYLQYNVVEVSEMKDGMPVEFPSVTICNTQALSLTKLKDRMNETPDINNWFQFISNANFGEHFSRVESVQGFYENLFQEAKNVGHEINDTLLHCRFNQRPCHPHNFTRYFNGKNYYNCYTFNSKMGDHNMQYMHTTGPQHGLSIVMALDNDDPPLGAYGLYNQESNIEHTAGLRVQVHAPQTMPSPMDHGFDIPPGYSSSVGLKAVMNSRKPYPYGNCTYDRLKRYPKYRNTIFSCFQLCKQEIVIRECQCRTSGLPSTPEQKNLSYCGTFHHWQNLFQQLSKSGSFNRTHLYNQKLDCEVKVLHRLSNDRSYEVGCGCFQPCQETSYQKSISLSYWPLEFNQYNALQTFYGILEDSNRINNSFMSEAYYNLHGIIKKYEPLAQNMTGENAEQLLHADIPMDERRKQARATQLIHQNLLRLNVYLEDLSVIEFKQMADYDIADLLSDIGGTLGLWMGISILTIMELVELAIRLVAILFKSENRYPDHMDDHSSANGILEHSTERAIYPQDTYDPYTQPEFQSFEKNDYGRTTNDLPPDSPI
;
A
#
# COMPACT_ATOMS: atom_id res chain seq x y z
N MET A 1 49.45 -60.86 -72.22
CA MET A 1 49.01 -61.08 -70.81
C MET A 1 49.53 -59.93 -69.97
N PRO A 2 48.67 -59.21 -69.25
CA PRO A 2 49.07 -58.17 -68.29
C PRO A 2 49.23 -58.75 -66.87
N PRO A 3 49.60 -57.91 -65.89
CA PRO A 3 48.72 -57.71 -64.74
C PRO A 3 48.03 -56.33 -64.80
N ASN A 4 46.83 -56.24 -64.22
CA ASN A 4 45.88 -55.14 -64.43
C ASN A 4 45.39 -54.59 -63.07
N ASP A 5 46.16 -53.71 -62.45
CA ASP A 5 45.86 -53.16 -61.13
C ASP A 5 44.75 -52.10 -61.20
N THR A 6 43.51 -52.58 -61.07
CA THR A 6 42.32 -51.72 -60.98
C THR A 6 42.29 -50.98 -59.65
N HIS A 7 42.47 -49.65 -59.69
CA HIS A 7 42.30 -48.79 -58.51
C HIS A 7 40.83 -48.73 -58.04
N ALA A 8 40.41 -49.75 -57.28
CA ALA A 8 39.12 -49.81 -56.62
C ALA A 8 39.02 -48.70 -55.56
N ARG A 9 38.41 -47.57 -55.93
CA ARG A 9 38.27 -46.35 -55.12
C ARG A 9 37.32 -46.57 -53.94
N LYS A 10 37.79 -47.27 -52.89
CA LYS A 10 37.03 -47.61 -51.67
C LYS A 10 36.36 -46.36 -51.08
N LYS A 11 35.03 -46.30 -51.22
CA LYS A 11 34.19 -45.24 -50.67
C LYS A 11 34.09 -45.46 -49.15
N ASN A 12 35.03 -44.87 -48.40
CA ASN A 12 35.18 -45.10 -46.96
C ASN A 12 33.88 -44.80 -46.20
N ARG A 13 33.17 -45.85 -45.79
CA ARG A 13 32.13 -45.78 -44.76
C ARG A 13 32.85 -45.48 -43.44
N LYS A 14 32.95 -44.19 -43.07
CA LYS A 14 33.46 -43.80 -41.75
C LYS A 14 32.62 -44.52 -40.69
N SER A 15 33.24 -45.45 -39.96
CA SER A 15 32.59 -46.08 -38.80
C SER A 15 32.29 -45.01 -37.75
N ALA A 16 31.24 -45.18 -36.95
CA ALA A 16 30.94 -44.25 -35.86
C ALA A 16 32.16 -44.03 -34.94
N MET A 17 32.94 -45.08 -34.70
CA MET A 17 34.19 -45.02 -33.94
C MET A 17 35.25 -44.11 -34.59
N ALA A 18 35.30 -44.02 -35.92
CA ALA A 18 36.21 -43.12 -36.62
C ALA A 18 35.75 -41.65 -36.51
N ILE A 19 34.44 -41.39 -36.58
CA ILE A 19 33.86 -40.05 -36.42
C ILE A 19 34.11 -39.53 -34.99
N VAL A 20 33.90 -40.39 -33.98
CA VAL A 20 34.19 -40.08 -32.57
C VAL A 20 35.69 -39.84 -32.34
N GLN A 21 36.57 -40.55 -33.05
CA GLN A 21 38.02 -40.35 -32.93
C GLN A 21 38.49 -39.06 -33.64
N GLU A 22 37.90 -38.73 -34.79
CA GLU A 22 38.17 -37.52 -35.58
C GLU A 22 37.76 -36.25 -34.81
N LEU A 23 36.49 -36.19 -34.36
CA LEU A 23 36.02 -35.13 -33.46
C LEU A 23 36.81 -35.12 -32.14
N GLY A 24 37.15 -36.30 -31.60
CA GLY A 24 37.98 -36.42 -30.40
C GLY A 24 39.38 -35.82 -30.55
N SER A 25 39.90 -35.67 -31.76
CA SER A 25 41.16 -34.95 -32.02
C SER A 25 41.00 -33.46 -32.33
N GLU A 26 39.81 -33.01 -32.74
CA GLU A 26 39.53 -31.62 -33.12
C GLU A 26 38.83 -30.81 -32.00
N SER A 27 38.14 -31.48 -31.07
CA SER A 27 37.38 -30.83 -30.00
C SER A 27 38.28 -30.03 -29.05
N ASN A 28 37.86 -28.79 -28.76
CA ASN A 28 38.57 -27.93 -27.82
C ASN A 28 38.47 -28.41 -26.36
N ALA A 29 37.63 -29.39 -26.02
CA ALA A 29 37.50 -29.97 -24.68
C ALA A 29 38.84 -30.59 -24.22
N HIS A 30 39.59 -29.85 -23.39
CA HIS A 30 41.05 -29.99 -23.25
C HIS A 30 41.50 -31.41 -22.89
N GLY A 31 40.80 -32.07 -21.97
CA GLY A 31 41.14 -33.43 -21.53
C GLY A 31 40.79 -34.52 -22.54
N LEU A 32 39.66 -34.40 -23.25
CA LEU A 32 39.21 -35.39 -24.23
C LEU A 32 40.20 -35.49 -25.40
N ALA A 33 40.68 -34.34 -25.90
CA ALA A 33 41.71 -34.28 -26.93
C ALA A 33 43.00 -35.02 -26.52
N LYS A 34 43.49 -34.84 -25.28
CA LYS A 34 44.72 -35.51 -24.82
C LYS A 34 44.55 -37.02 -24.63
N ILE A 35 43.32 -37.50 -24.39
CA ILE A 35 42.95 -38.94 -24.35
C ILE A 35 42.94 -39.52 -25.78
N ALA A 36 42.22 -38.88 -26.71
CA ALA A 36 42.09 -39.34 -28.10
C ALA A 36 43.44 -39.42 -28.81
N MET A 37 44.29 -38.39 -28.66
CA MET A 37 45.63 -38.33 -29.26
C MET A 37 46.67 -39.25 -28.57
N SER A 38 46.36 -39.86 -27.41
CA SER A 38 47.35 -40.66 -26.67
C SER A 38 47.50 -42.08 -27.21
N ARG A 39 48.72 -42.46 -27.61
CA ARG A 39 49.05 -43.83 -28.04
C ARG A 39 49.46 -44.79 -26.90
N LYS A 40 49.80 -44.28 -25.70
CA LYS A 40 50.28 -45.11 -24.57
C LYS A 40 49.20 -45.29 -23.49
N THR A 41 48.95 -46.53 -23.07
CA THR A 41 47.89 -46.88 -22.09
C THR A 41 48.03 -46.15 -20.76
N LYS A 42 49.23 -46.10 -20.18
CA LYS A 42 49.49 -45.35 -18.92
C LYS A 42 49.11 -43.87 -19.03
N ARG A 43 49.39 -43.22 -20.17
CA ARG A 43 48.99 -41.83 -20.43
C ARG A 43 47.48 -41.69 -20.64
N LYS A 44 46.81 -42.67 -21.28
CA LYS A 44 45.33 -42.65 -21.39
C LYS A 44 44.69 -42.66 -20.00
N VAL A 45 45.07 -43.62 -19.13
CA VAL A 45 44.55 -43.72 -17.76
C VAL A 45 44.75 -42.43 -16.97
N MET A 46 45.94 -41.81 -17.03
CA MET A 46 46.23 -40.54 -16.37
C MET A 46 45.28 -39.40 -16.80
N TRP A 47 45.10 -39.20 -18.11
CA TRP A 47 44.19 -38.14 -18.61
C TRP A 47 42.72 -38.48 -18.36
N SER A 48 42.32 -39.75 -18.41
CA SER A 48 40.96 -40.19 -18.04
C SER A 48 40.64 -39.91 -16.58
N LEU A 49 41.57 -40.15 -15.65
CA LEU A 49 41.40 -39.81 -14.23
C LEU A 49 41.26 -38.31 -14.02
N LEU A 50 42.09 -37.49 -14.68
CA LEU A 50 41.98 -36.02 -14.62
C LEU A 50 40.66 -35.51 -15.19
N VAL A 51 40.16 -36.08 -16.29
CA VAL A 51 38.84 -35.74 -16.86
C VAL A 51 37.71 -36.15 -15.91
N ILE A 52 37.78 -37.31 -15.27
CA ILE A 52 36.77 -37.74 -14.29
C ILE A 52 36.74 -36.79 -13.09
N ILE A 53 37.91 -36.40 -12.55
CA ILE A 53 38.03 -35.46 -11.42
C ILE A 53 37.52 -34.08 -11.81
N GLY A 54 37.89 -33.55 -12.98
CA GLY A 54 37.37 -32.27 -13.48
C GLY A 54 35.86 -32.30 -13.70
N PHE A 55 35.32 -33.40 -14.22
CA PHE A 55 33.88 -33.57 -14.42
C PHE A 55 33.11 -33.66 -13.10
N THR A 56 33.60 -34.40 -12.10
CA THR A 56 32.93 -34.46 -10.78
C THR A 56 33.02 -33.14 -10.03
N ALA A 57 34.17 -32.45 -10.07
CA ALA A 57 34.31 -31.12 -9.48
C ALA A 57 33.37 -30.10 -10.14
N ALA A 58 33.31 -30.08 -11.47
CA ALA A 58 32.36 -29.24 -12.21
C ALA A 58 30.91 -29.57 -11.86
N ALA A 59 30.52 -30.85 -11.83
CA ALA A 59 29.16 -31.26 -11.52
C ALA A 59 28.73 -30.85 -10.08
N ILE A 60 29.67 -30.89 -9.12
CA ILE A 60 29.45 -30.42 -7.74
C ILE A 60 29.34 -28.88 -7.69
N HIS A 61 30.21 -28.15 -8.39
CA HIS A 61 30.12 -26.69 -8.46
C HIS A 61 28.81 -26.24 -9.14
N LEU A 62 28.45 -26.83 -10.28
CA LEU A 62 27.22 -26.54 -11.00
C LEU A 62 25.97 -26.87 -10.16
N SER A 63 25.98 -27.96 -9.39
CA SER A 63 24.85 -28.25 -8.50
C SER A 63 24.73 -27.23 -7.36
N PHE A 64 25.84 -26.76 -6.78
CA PHE A 64 25.81 -25.67 -5.80
C PHE A 64 25.33 -24.33 -6.40
N LEU A 65 25.73 -23.97 -7.63
CA LEU A 65 25.24 -22.77 -8.31
C LEU A 65 23.73 -22.84 -8.60
N VAL A 66 23.24 -24.00 -9.05
CA VAL A 66 21.80 -24.24 -9.26
C VAL A 66 21.03 -24.22 -7.94
N ILE A 67 21.59 -24.79 -6.86
CA ILE A 67 20.99 -24.71 -5.52
C ILE A 67 20.95 -23.25 -5.03
N LYS A 68 22.01 -22.46 -5.20
CA LYS A 68 22.03 -21.03 -4.84
C LYS A 68 20.93 -20.25 -5.57
N TYR A 69 20.79 -20.46 -6.88
CA TYR A 69 19.72 -19.83 -7.67
C TYR A 69 18.32 -20.26 -7.21
N LEU A 70 18.11 -21.55 -6.97
CA LEU A 70 16.83 -22.11 -6.51
C LEU A 70 16.48 -21.81 -5.03
N GLN A 71 17.36 -21.14 -4.27
CA GLN A 71 17.01 -20.56 -2.98
C GLN A 71 16.20 -19.26 -3.12
N TYR A 72 16.24 -18.60 -4.28
CA TYR A 72 15.55 -17.32 -4.56
C TYR A 72 15.84 -16.23 -3.52
N ASN A 73 17.08 -16.17 -3.02
CA ASN A 73 17.53 -15.18 -2.04
C ASN A 73 17.35 -13.75 -2.59
N VAL A 74 17.00 -12.81 -1.71
CA VAL A 74 16.84 -11.39 -2.03
C VAL A 74 17.76 -10.51 -1.18
N VAL A 75 18.23 -9.43 -1.79
CA VAL A 75 18.94 -8.33 -1.12
C VAL A 75 18.08 -7.08 -1.13
N GLU A 76 18.16 -6.26 -0.08
CA GLU A 76 17.42 -5.01 0.05
C GLU A 76 18.39 -3.82 -0.11
N VAL A 77 18.10 -2.94 -1.06
CA VAL A 77 18.90 -1.74 -1.36
C VAL A 77 18.06 -0.51 -1.03
N SER A 78 18.66 0.47 -0.35
CA SER A 78 18.05 1.78 -0.11
C SER A 78 18.59 2.82 -1.10
N GLU A 79 17.68 3.44 -1.86
CA GLU A 79 17.96 4.51 -2.81
C GLU A 79 17.20 5.77 -2.37
N MET A 80 17.86 6.95 -2.31
CA MET A 80 17.16 8.23 -2.16
C MET A 80 16.91 8.81 -3.56
N LYS A 81 15.63 9.02 -3.89
CA LYS A 81 15.20 9.47 -5.22
C LYS A 81 14.63 10.87 -5.16
N ASP A 82 15.42 11.82 -5.64
CA ASP A 82 15.06 13.23 -5.75
C ASP A 82 14.25 13.50 -7.03
N GLY A 83 13.41 14.54 -7.00
CA GLY A 83 12.69 15.03 -8.17
C GLY A 83 11.49 14.18 -8.63
N MET A 84 11.20 13.05 -7.98
CA MET A 84 9.95 12.33 -8.22
C MET A 84 8.77 13.11 -7.65
N PRO A 85 7.64 13.23 -8.36
CA PRO A 85 6.46 13.95 -7.85
C PRO A 85 5.83 13.16 -6.70
N VAL A 86 6.06 13.60 -5.46
CA VAL A 86 5.54 12.92 -4.26
C VAL A 86 4.04 13.16 -4.13
N GLU A 87 3.26 12.08 -4.06
CA GLU A 87 1.83 12.14 -3.80
C GLU A 87 1.57 12.55 -2.34
N PHE A 88 0.78 13.61 -2.13
CA PHE A 88 0.38 14.03 -0.78
C PHE A 88 -0.43 12.89 -0.12
N PRO A 89 -0.20 12.59 1.18
CA PRO A 89 -0.87 11.50 1.89
C PRO A 89 -2.36 11.72 2.12
N SER A 90 -3.08 10.65 2.48
CA SER A 90 -4.32 10.79 3.22
C SER A 90 -4.03 11.24 4.65
N VAL A 91 -4.78 12.22 5.14
CA VAL A 91 -4.72 12.67 6.54
C VAL A 91 -6.09 12.43 7.17
N THR A 92 -6.19 11.37 7.98
CA THR A 92 -7.40 11.05 8.76
C THR A 92 -7.30 11.70 10.13
N ILE A 93 -8.35 12.38 10.54
CA ILE A 93 -8.42 13.13 11.79
C ILE A 93 -9.72 12.78 12.52
N CYS A 94 -9.66 12.56 13.82
CA CYS A 94 -10.83 12.40 14.68
C CYS A 94 -10.68 13.32 15.89
N ASN A 95 -11.79 13.75 16.52
CA ASN A 95 -11.73 14.20 17.91
C ASN A 95 -11.34 12.99 18.79
N THR A 96 -10.58 13.23 19.87
CA THR A 96 -10.28 12.20 20.87
C THR A 96 -11.52 11.80 21.66
N GLN A 97 -12.45 12.74 21.86
CA GLN A 97 -13.81 12.48 22.33
C GLN A 97 -14.70 12.04 21.15
N ALA A 98 -15.52 11.01 21.35
CA ALA A 98 -16.47 10.54 20.33
C ALA A 98 -17.77 11.38 20.26
N LEU A 99 -18.10 12.06 21.36
CA LEU A 99 -19.40 12.67 21.62
C LEU A 99 -19.28 14.19 21.69
N SER A 100 -20.09 14.91 20.90
CA SER A 100 -20.32 16.32 21.11
C SER A 100 -21.23 16.50 22.33
N LEU A 101 -20.76 17.24 23.33
CA LEU A 101 -21.52 17.52 24.54
C LEU A 101 -22.70 18.45 24.26
N THR A 102 -22.55 19.41 23.33
CA THR A 102 -23.66 20.24 22.85
C THR A 102 -24.74 19.36 22.21
N LYS A 103 -24.38 18.56 21.18
CA LYS A 103 -25.37 17.72 20.46
C LYS A 103 -25.98 16.64 21.34
N LEU A 104 -25.21 16.05 22.26
CA LEU A 104 -25.73 15.07 23.20
C LEU A 104 -26.79 15.68 24.13
N LYS A 105 -26.52 16.87 24.68
CA LYS A 105 -27.47 17.61 25.53
C LYS A 105 -28.75 17.95 24.78
N ASP A 106 -28.65 18.42 23.53
CA ASP A 106 -29.82 18.74 22.70
C ASP A 106 -30.65 17.47 22.41
N ARG A 107 -30.02 16.39 21.95
CA ARG A 107 -30.70 15.10 21.68
C ARG A 107 -31.27 14.44 22.93
N MET A 108 -30.69 14.65 24.12
CA MET A 108 -31.25 14.18 25.40
C MET A 108 -32.57 14.88 25.79
N ASN A 109 -32.77 16.12 25.35
CA ASN A 109 -34.04 16.83 25.57
C ASN A 109 -35.12 16.40 24.56
N GLU A 110 -34.72 16.05 23.33
CA GLU A 110 -35.63 15.59 22.27
C GLU A 110 -36.01 14.10 22.39
N THR A 111 -35.08 13.24 22.80
CA THR A 111 -35.24 11.78 22.74
C THR A 111 -35.11 11.13 24.13
N PRO A 112 -36.16 10.43 24.62
CA PRO A 112 -36.10 9.81 25.94
C PRO A 112 -35.13 8.62 25.97
N ASP A 113 -34.89 7.94 24.84
CA ASP A 113 -34.07 6.72 24.78
C ASP A 113 -32.59 6.96 25.16
N ILE A 114 -32.02 8.14 24.91
CA ILE A 114 -30.66 8.46 25.35
C ILE A 114 -30.59 8.55 26.89
N ASN A 115 -31.52 9.30 27.51
CA ASN A 115 -31.60 9.40 28.97
C ASN A 115 -31.97 8.04 29.62
N ASN A 116 -32.91 7.30 29.03
CA ASN A 116 -33.30 5.96 29.49
C ASN A 116 -32.11 4.99 29.42
N TRP A 117 -31.25 5.08 28.40
CA TRP A 117 -30.03 4.28 28.31
C TRP A 117 -29.04 4.63 29.43
N PHE A 118 -28.78 5.91 29.68
CA PHE A 118 -27.90 6.32 30.79
C PHE A 118 -28.45 5.88 32.15
N GLN A 119 -29.76 6.01 32.40
CA GLN A 119 -30.41 5.51 33.61
C GLN A 119 -30.49 3.97 33.68
N PHE A 120 -30.43 3.27 32.54
CA PHE A 120 -30.35 1.81 32.50
C PHE A 120 -28.94 1.33 32.89
N ILE A 121 -27.89 1.89 32.27
CA ILE A 121 -26.51 1.47 32.56
C ILE A 121 -26.04 1.87 33.96
N SER A 122 -26.47 3.04 34.48
CA SER A 122 -26.05 3.51 35.81
C SER A 122 -26.66 2.73 36.99
N ASN A 123 -27.72 1.94 36.75
CA ASN A 123 -28.49 1.27 37.80
C ASN A 123 -28.50 -0.26 37.68
N ALA A 124 -28.34 -0.82 36.47
CA ALA A 124 -28.30 -2.27 36.24
C ALA A 124 -26.89 -2.85 36.44
N ASN A 125 -26.80 -4.13 36.80
CA ASN A 125 -25.53 -4.82 37.04
C ASN A 125 -25.18 -5.73 35.85
N PHE A 126 -24.06 -5.46 35.19
CA PHE A 126 -23.58 -6.21 34.00
C PHE A 126 -22.39 -7.14 34.29
N GLY A 127 -22.03 -7.33 35.57
CA GLY A 127 -20.93 -8.20 35.99
C GLY A 127 -19.57 -7.74 35.47
N GLU A 128 -18.72 -8.70 35.09
CA GLU A 128 -17.32 -8.48 34.67
C GLU A 128 -17.18 -7.60 33.41
N HIS A 129 -18.23 -7.47 32.59
CA HIS A 129 -18.18 -6.73 31.32
C HIS A 129 -18.75 -5.29 31.41
N PHE A 130 -18.93 -4.75 32.63
CA PHE A 130 -19.58 -3.45 32.86
C PHE A 130 -18.94 -2.29 32.08
N SER A 131 -17.61 -2.15 32.11
CA SER A 131 -16.87 -1.06 31.43
C SER A 131 -17.13 -1.02 29.92
N ARG A 132 -17.30 -2.19 29.29
CA ARG A 132 -17.59 -2.34 27.85
C ARG A 132 -19.05 -2.01 27.49
N VAL A 133 -19.98 -2.05 28.45
CA VAL A 133 -21.37 -1.60 28.26
C VAL A 133 -21.52 -0.10 28.50
N GLU A 134 -20.79 0.45 29.49
CA GLU A 134 -20.78 1.88 29.81
C GLU A 134 -20.06 2.73 28.76
N SER A 135 -19.00 2.19 28.15
CA SER A 135 -18.21 2.85 27.11
C SER A 135 -19.02 3.38 25.91
N VAL A 136 -18.43 4.34 25.19
CA VAL A 136 -18.95 4.84 23.90
C VAL A 136 -19.13 3.73 22.86
N GLN A 137 -18.35 2.63 22.93
CA GLN A 137 -18.59 1.45 22.10
C GLN A 137 -19.94 0.77 22.44
N GLY A 138 -20.26 0.63 23.73
CA GLY A 138 -21.54 0.13 24.21
C GLY A 138 -22.72 1.03 23.82
N PHE A 139 -22.55 2.36 23.92
CA PHE A 139 -23.54 3.34 23.45
C PHE A 139 -23.84 3.19 21.95
N TYR A 140 -22.83 3.11 21.09
CA TYR A 140 -23.03 2.94 19.65
C TYR A 140 -23.68 1.61 19.25
N GLU A 141 -23.40 0.52 19.97
CA GLU A 141 -23.97 -0.81 19.67
C GLU A 141 -25.43 -0.98 20.14
N ASN A 142 -25.95 -0.05 20.95
CA ASN A 142 -27.33 -0.06 21.47
C ASN A 142 -28.17 1.13 20.97
N LEU A 143 -27.56 2.29 20.69
CA LEU A 143 -28.18 3.53 20.19
C LEU A 143 -27.60 3.97 18.83
N PHE A 144 -27.35 3.01 17.93
CA PHE A 144 -26.67 3.16 16.63
C PHE A 144 -27.09 4.35 15.74
N GLN A 145 -28.35 4.82 15.82
CA GLN A 145 -28.81 6.00 15.09
C GLN A 145 -28.37 7.28 15.82
N GLU A 146 -28.74 7.45 17.08
CA GLU A 146 -28.35 8.63 17.86
C GLU A 146 -26.84 8.80 17.99
N ALA A 147 -26.09 7.72 18.19
CA ALA A 147 -24.64 7.72 18.21
C ALA A 147 -23.99 8.30 16.93
N LYS A 148 -24.67 8.28 15.78
CA LYS A 148 -24.21 8.93 14.55
C LYS A 148 -24.59 10.42 14.44
N ASN A 149 -25.59 10.84 15.22
CA ASN A 149 -26.15 12.19 15.28
C ASN A 149 -25.46 13.06 16.35
N VAL A 150 -24.99 12.44 17.45
CA VAL A 150 -24.26 13.14 18.54
C VAL A 150 -22.74 13.18 18.35
N GLY A 151 -22.18 12.47 17.36
CA GLY A 151 -20.77 12.59 17.00
C GLY A 151 -20.48 13.91 16.28
N HIS A 152 -19.31 14.51 16.52
CA HIS A 152 -18.88 15.78 15.92
C HIS A 152 -19.00 15.77 14.39
N GLU A 153 -19.36 16.90 13.78
CA GLU A 153 -19.38 17.03 12.31
C GLU A 153 -18.33 18.02 11.82
N ILE A 154 -17.72 17.70 10.69
CA ILE A 154 -16.68 18.53 10.05
C ILE A 154 -17.16 19.94 9.67
N ASN A 155 -18.47 20.15 9.52
CA ASN A 155 -19.05 21.49 9.30
C ASN A 155 -18.98 22.38 10.55
N ASP A 156 -18.94 21.78 11.74
CA ASP A 156 -18.98 22.50 13.01
C ASP A 156 -17.56 22.67 13.57
N THR A 157 -16.69 21.68 13.33
CA THR A 157 -15.31 21.70 13.84
C THR A 157 -14.31 22.37 12.91
N LEU A 158 -14.49 22.38 11.58
CA LEU A 158 -13.51 22.95 10.63
C LEU A 158 -13.70 24.45 10.42
N LEU A 159 -13.01 25.27 11.21
CA LEU A 159 -13.09 26.74 11.14
C LEU A 159 -12.34 27.34 9.93
N HIS A 160 -11.19 26.78 9.57
CA HIS A 160 -10.38 27.25 8.45
C HIS A 160 -9.56 26.10 7.86
N CYS A 161 -9.47 26.03 6.53
CA CYS A 161 -8.73 25.01 5.80
C CYS A 161 -8.01 25.64 4.61
N ARG A 162 -6.70 25.41 4.48
CA ARG A 162 -5.94 25.67 3.25
C ARG A 162 -5.09 24.46 2.88
N PHE A 163 -4.98 24.18 1.58
CA PHE A 163 -4.10 23.16 1.02
C PHE A 163 -3.37 23.76 -0.20
N ASN A 164 -2.04 23.64 -0.24
CA ASN A 164 -1.19 24.29 -1.25
C ASN A 164 -1.57 25.76 -1.48
N GLN A 165 -1.57 26.53 -0.38
CA GLN A 165 -2.03 27.92 -0.27
C GLN A 165 -3.50 28.22 -0.65
N ARG A 166 -4.23 27.32 -1.33
CA ARG A 166 -5.64 27.53 -1.73
C ARG A 166 -6.61 27.18 -0.60
N PRO A 167 -7.81 27.79 -0.51
CA PRO A 167 -8.82 27.37 0.45
C PRO A 167 -9.27 25.92 0.17
N CYS A 168 -9.63 25.19 1.23
CA CYS A 168 -10.33 23.92 1.16
C CYS A 168 -11.61 23.97 2.01
N HIS A 169 -12.50 23.02 1.79
CA HIS A 169 -13.85 23.01 2.36
C HIS A 169 -14.18 21.63 2.96
N PRO A 170 -15.21 21.54 3.83
CA PRO A 170 -15.62 20.27 4.45
C PRO A 170 -15.87 19.13 3.44
N HIS A 171 -16.33 19.43 2.22
CA HIS A 171 -16.53 18.44 1.17
C HIS A 171 -15.23 17.78 0.64
N ASN A 172 -14.05 18.33 0.94
CA ASN A 172 -12.76 17.69 0.63
C ASN A 172 -12.39 16.56 1.60
N PHE A 173 -13.16 16.39 2.69
CA PHE A 173 -12.95 15.38 3.72
C PHE A 173 -13.99 14.26 3.61
N THR A 174 -13.53 13.01 3.56
CA THR A 174 -14.42 11.84 3.56
C THR A 174 -14.69 11.37 4.99
N ARG A 175 -15.96 11.27 5.41
CA ARG A 175 -16.34 10.70 6.73
C ARG A 175 -15.96 9.22 6.79
N TYR A 176 -15.13 8.86 7.77
CA TYR A 176 -14.85 7.49 8.20
C TYR A 176 -15.50 7.29 9.57
N PHE A 177 -16.28 6.22 9.75
CA PHE A 177 -16.95 5.96 11.01
C PHE A 177 -16.23 4.87 11.82
N ASN A 178 -15.67 5.24 12.98
CA ASN A 178 -15.07 4.33 13.94
C ASN A 178 -16.04 4.11 15.11
N GLY A 179 -16.67 2.94 15.19
CA GLY A 179 -17.67 2.64 16.23
C GLY A 179 -17.12 2.31 17.61
N LYS A 180 -15.80 2.48 17.86
CA LYS A 180 -15.13 2.05 19.09
C LYS A 180 -14.77 3.18 20.03
N ASN A 181 -14.06 4.19 19.51
CA ASN A 181 -13.42 5.23 20.34
C ASN A 181 -13.71 6.66 19.88
N TYR A 182 -14.03 6.88 18.59
CA TYR A 182 -13.99 8.24 18.00
C TYR A 182 -15.22 8.66 17.18
N TYR A 183 -16.14 7.74 16.85
CA TYR A 183 -17.26 7.94 15.93
C TYR A 183 -16.88 8.58 14.59
N ASN A 184 -16.98 9.92 14.47
CA ASN A 184 -16.83 10.65 13.23
C ASN A 184 -15.38 11.11 13.00
N CYS A 185 -14.62 10.28 12.29
CA CYS A 185 -13.34 10.67 11.72
C CYS A 185 -13.51 11.23 10.30
N TYR A 186 -12.56 12.05 9.86
CA TYR A 186 -12.57 12.75 8.59
C TYR A 186 -11.23 12.64 7.88
N THR A 187 -11.22 12.06 6.67
CA THR A 187 -10.02 11.82 5.87
C THR A 187 -9.92 12.86 4.75
N PHE A 188 -8.97 13.80 4.87
CA PHE A 188 -8.54 14.63 3.75
C PHE A 188 -7.84 13.78 2.69
N ASN A 189 -8.05 14.07 1.40
CA ASN A 189 -7.34 13.44 0.28
C ASN A 189 -7.44 11.89 0.27
N SER A 190 -8.62 11.36 0.61
CA SER A 190 -8.89 9.91 0.68
C SER A 190 -8.75 9.16 -0.65
N LYS A 191 -8.92 9.88 -1.78
CA LYS A 191 -8.98 9.39 -3.17
C LYS A 191 -9.94 8.21 -3.37
N MET A 192 -11.05 8.23 -2.64
CA MET A 192 -12.11 7.21 -2.67
C MET A 192 -12.99 7.32 -3.93
N GLY A 193 -12.52 6.78 -5.05
CA GLY A 193 -13.24 6.80 -6.33
C GLY A 193 -12.81 7.95 -7.25
N ASP A 194 -11.86 8.77 -6.81
CA ASP A 194 -11.11 9.69 -7.65
C ASP A 194 -9.72 9.10 -7.95
N HIS A 195 -9.25 9.29 -9.18
CA HIS A 195 -7.93 8.86 -9.65
C HIS A 195 -6.92 10.02 -9.72
N ASN A 196 -7.35 11.27 -9.55
CA ASN A 196 -6.49 12.45 -9.64
C ASN A 196 -5.46 12.47 -8.50
N MET A 197 -4.18 12.33 -8.86
CA MET A 197 -3.08 12.33 -7.90
C MET A 197 -2.69 13.76 -7.51
N GLN A 198 -3.00 14.15 -6.27
CA GLN A 198 -2.52 15.39 -5.66
C GLN A 198 -1.00 15.28 -5.41
N TYR A 199 -0.19 15.68 -6.39
CA TYR A 199 1.26 15.75 -6.29
C TYR A 199 1.72 17.06 -5.62
N MET A 200 2.84 16.96 -4.89
CA MET A 200 3.53 18.11 -4.30
C MET A 200 4.70 18.55 -5.18
N HIS A 201 4.76 19.85 -5.47
CA HIS A 201 5.85 20.49 -6.22
C HIS A 201 6.70 21.44 -5.35
N THR A 202 6.29 21.65 -4.10
CA THR A 202 6.92 22.56 -3.12
C THR A 202 6.76 22.00 -1.71
N THR A 203 7.68 22.34 -0.81
CA THR A 203 7.76 21.81 0.56
C THR A 203 7.33 22.84 1.61
N GLY A 204 7.25 22.41 2.87
CA GLY A 204 7.04 23.29 4.01
C GLY A 204 5.57 23.64 4.32
N PRO A 205 5.31 24.23 5.51
CA PRO A 205 3.98 24.29 6.12
C PRO A 205 2.93 25.12 5.38
N GLN A 206 3.33 26.04 4.50
CA GLN A 206 2.39 26.83 3.68
C GLN A 206 1.89 26.09 2.43
N HIS A 207 2.62 25.07 1.97
CA HIS A 207 2.27 24.27 0.79
C HIS A 207 1.54 22.97 1.13
N GLY A 208 1.68 22.48 2.37
CA GLY A 208 0.91 21.35 2.87
C GLY A 208 -0.56 21.66 3.15
N LEU A 209 -1.18 20.80 3.95
CA LEU A 209 -2.51 21.00 4.54
C LEU A 209 -2.36 21.80 5.84
N SER A 210 -3.01 22.96 5.95
CA SER A 210 -3.08 23.75 7.18
C SER A 210 -4.54 23.97 7.56
N ILE A 211 -4.93 23.44 8.72
CA ILE A 211 -6.29 23.55 9.26
C ILE A 211 -6.29 24.18 10.65
N VAL A 212 -7.35 24.92 10.96
CA VAL A 212 -7.74 25.30 12.32
C VAL A 212 -9.05 24.58 12.62
N MET A 213 -9.12 23.93 13.77
CA MET A 213 -10.36 23.29 14.21
C MET A 213 -10.74 23.69 15.63
N ALA A 214 -12.06 23.74 15.84
CA ALA A 214 -12.69 23.79 17.15
C ALA A 214 -12.92 22.36 17.67
N LEU A 215 -12.60 22.16 18.94
CA LEU A 215 -13.10 21.06 19.76
C LEU A 215 -14.37 21.51 20.52
N ASP A 216 -14.99 20.58 21.22
CA ASP A 216 -16.20 20.76 22.03
C ASP A 216 -15.90 20.30 23.48
N ASN A 217 -14.79 20.80 24.03
CA ASN A 217 -14.34 20.59 25.42
C ASN A 217 -15.03 21.59 26.36
N ASP A 218 -16.34 21.77 26.23
CA ASP A 218 -17.14 22.59 27.14
C ASP A 218 -17.32 21.88 28.50
N ASP A 219 -17.65 22.64 29.56
CA ASP A 219 -17.83 22.10 30.91
C ASP A 219 -18.90 20.97 30.91
N PRO A 220 -18.55 19.74 31.35
CA PRO A 220 -19.48 18.62 31.29
C PRO A 220 -20.66 18.83 32.25
N PRO A 221 -21.91 18.51 31.84
CA PRO A 221 -23.07 18.71 32.69
C PRO A 221 -22.95 17.88 33.97
N LEU A 222 -23.36 18.47 35.10
CA LEU A 222 -23.22 17.88 36.44
C LEU A 222 -23.82 16.46 36.50
N GLY A 223 -22.94 15.46 36.62
CA GLY A 223 -23.29 14.04 36.66
C GLY A 223 -22.83 13.21 35.46
N ALA A 224 -22.40 13.83 34.35
CA ALA A 224 -22.01 13.11 33.12
C ALA A 224 -20.60 12.46 33.14
N TYR A 225 -19.94 12.39 34.30
CA TYR A 225 -18.54 11.97 34.45
C TYR A 225 -18.27 10.46 34.25
N GLY A 226 -19.27 9.66 33.85
CA GLY A 226 -19.18 8.19 33.77
C GLY A 226 -18.95 7.57 32.37
N LEU A 227 -19.19 8.29 31.27
CA LEU A 227 -19.25 7.68 29.92
C LEU A 227 -17.92 7.14 29.36
N TYR A 228 -16.79 7.52 29.96
CA TYR A 228 -15.45 7.22 29.45
C TYR A 228 -14.83 6.07 30.23
N ASN A 229 -14.42 4.99 29.54
CA ASN A 229 -13.91 3.81 30.23
C ASN A 229 -12.57 4.15 30.92
N GLN A 230 -12.50 3.98 32.24
CA GLN A 230 -11.28 4.20 33.04
C GLN A 230 -10.09 3.32 32.61
N GLU A 231 -10.36 2.20 31.93
CA GLU A 231 -9.34 1.30 31.36
C GLU A 231 -8.74 1.84 30.03
N SER A 232 -9.38 2.83 29.39
CA SER A 232 -8.94 3.39 28.11
C SER A 232 -7.93 4.51 28.32
N ASN A 233 -6.67 4.27 27.94
CA ASN A 233 -5.57 5.24 28.07
C ASN A 233 -5.58 6.38 27.03
N ILE A 234 -6.66 6.53 26.24
CA ILE A 234 -6.78 7.53 25.16
C ILE A 234 -8.09 8.35 25.28
N GLU A 235 -9.20 7.76 25.73
CA GLU A 235 -10.52 8.41 25.75
C GLU A 235 -10.63 9.61 26.72
N HIS A 236 -9.79 9.68 27.75
CA HIS A 236 -9.75 10.81 28.70
C HIS A 236 -8.90 11.99 28.24
N THR A 237 -8.60 12.10 26.94
CA THR A 237 -7.77 13.17 26.38
C THR A 237 -8.59 14.20 25.62
N ALA A 238 -8.17 15.47 25.68
CA ALA A 238 -8.71 16.57 24.89
C ALA A 238 -7.72 16.90 23.76
N GLY A 239 -8.15 16.78 22.51
CA GLY A 239 -7.29 16.99 21.34
C GLY A 239 -7.85 16.37 20.06
N LEU A 240 -6.96 16.07 19.11
CA LEU A 240 -7.30 15.29 17.91
C LEU A 240 -6.40 14.07 17.79
N ARG A 241 -7.00 12.92 17.42
CA ARG A 241 -6.26 11.75 16.95
C ARG A 241 -6.02 11.90 15.45
N VAL A 242 -4.77 12.07 15.04
CA VAL A 242 -4.37 12.28 13.64
C VAL A 242 -3.58 11.08 13.12
N GLN A 243 -3.96 10.55 11.96
CA GLN A 243 -3.22 9.52 11.24
C GLN A 243 -2.88 10.00 9.82
N VAL A 244 -1.58 10.02 9.51
CA VAL A 244 -1.07 10.15 8.14
C VAL A 244 -0.87 8.75 7.56
N HIS A 245 -1.41 8.49 6.36
CA HIS A 245 -1.33 7.19 5.70
C HIS A 245 -1.36 7.31 4.16
N ALA A 246 -1.00 6.24 3.45
CA ALA A 246 -1.03 6.23 1.99
C ALA A 246 -2.45 6.44 1.42
N PRO A 247 -2.62 7.17 0.32
CA PRO A 247 -3.89 7.32 -0.37
C PRO A 247 -4.56 5.98 -0.67
N GLN A 248 -5.90 5.95 -0.61
CA GLN A 248 -6.73 4.76 -0.85
C GLN A 248 -6.49 3.57 0.13
N THR A 249 -5.77 3.73 1.24
CA THR A 249 -5.68 2.71 2.31
C THR A 249 -6.73 2.95 3.42
N MET A 250 -7.08 1.89 4.15
CA MET A 250 -8.03 1.98 5.27
C MET A 250 -7.37 2.64 6.50
N PRO A 251 -7.97 3.69 7.09
CA PRO A 251 -7.43 4.30 8.30
C PRO A 251 -7.68 3.45 9.56
N SER A 252 -6.71 3.46 10.48
CA SER A 252 -6.86 2.98 11.85
C SER A 252 -6.21 3.99 12.81
N PRO A 253 -6.94 5.05 13.20
CA PRO A 253 -6.41 6.12 14.05
C PRO A 253 -6.06 5.65 15.47
N MET A 254 -6.65 4.54 15.95
CA MET A 254 -6.28 3.94 17.23
C MET A 254 -4.82 3.48 17.22
N ASP A 255 -4.46 2.58 16.30
CA ASP A 255 -3.19 1.87 16.29
C ASP A 255 -2.02 2.67 15.67
N HIS A 256 -2.33 3.62 14.77
CA HIS A 256 -1.33 4.31 13.94
C HIS A 256 -1.45 5.84 13.98
N GLY A 257 -2.42 6.37 14.72
CA GLY A 257 -2.56 7.80 14.97
C GLY A 257 -1.61 8.32 16.07
N PHE A 258 -1.55 9.64 16.18
CA PHE A 258 -0.86 10.41 17.20
C PHE A 258 -1.74 11.58 17.64
N ASP A 259 -1.51 12.09 18.84
CA ASP A 259 -2.40 13.08 19.45
C ASP A 259 -1.90 14.52 19.24
N ILE A 260 -2.83 15.43 18.96
CA ILE A 260 -2.58 16.86 18.77
C ILE A 260 -3.33 17.65 19.86
N PRO A 261 -2.62 18.38 20.74
CA PRO A 261 -3.24 19.09 21.86
C PRO A 261 -3.88 20.42 21.42
N PRO A 262 -4.93 20.89 22.13
CA PRO A 262 -5.46 22.23 21.97
C PRO A 262 -4.52 23.30 22.56
N GLY A 263 -4.66 24.54 22.10
CA GLY A 263 -3.82 25.67 22.50
C GLY A 263 -2.44 25.71 21.80
N TYR A 264 -2.24 24.88 20.77
CA TYR A 264 -1.00 24.82 19.98
C TYR A 264 -1.26 24.84 18.47
N SER A 265 -0.28 25.36 17.74
CA SER A 265 -0.06 25.15 16.32
C SER A 265 0.94 24.00 16.17
N SER A 266 0.44 22.85 15.78
CA SER A 266 1.20 21.63 15.58
C SER A 266 1.65 21.52 14.13
N SER A 267 2.95 21.35 13.91
CA SER A 267 3.57 21.25 12.60
C SER A 267 4.19 19.86 12.44
N VAL A 268 3.57 19.07 11.56
CA VAL A 268 3.94 17.70 11.23
C VAL A 268 4.69 17.69 9.91
N GLY A 269 6.01 17.59 9.98
CA GLY A 269 6.86 17.37 8.81
C GLY A 269 6.84 15.90 8.41
N LEU A 270 6.84 15.64 7.11
CA LEU A 270 6.76 14.30 6.53
C LEU A 270 7.89 14.04 5.55
N LYS A 271 8.45 12.82 5.62
CA LYS A 271 9.33 12.26 4.58
C LYS A 271 8.75 10.95 4.05
N ALA A 272 8.68 10.82 2.72
CA ALA A 272 8.10 9.67 2.05
C ALA A 272 9.08 8.50 1.98
N VAL A 273 8.59 7.30 2.31
CA VAL A 273 9.36 6.05 2.27
C VAL A 273 8.56 5.00 1.51
N MET A 274 9.09 4.51 0.39
CA MET A 274 8.44 3.49 -0.44
C MET A 274 9.15 2.14 -0.30
N ASN A 275 8.42 1.10 0.08
CA ASN A 275 8.92 -0.26 0.13
C ASN A 275 8.49 -1.02 -1.13
N SER A 276 9.45 -1.48 -1.92
CA SER A 276 9.24 -2.31 -3.12
C SER A 276 9.72 -3.74 -2.85
N ARG A 277 8.76 -4.67 -2.81
CA ARG A 277 8.98 -6.08 -2.43
C ARG A 277 8.86 -7.00 -3.64
N LYS A 278 9.58 -8.13 -3.61
CA LYS A 278 9.51 -9.13 -4.68
C LYS A 278 8.31 -10.10 -4.48
N PRO A 279 7.58 -10.44 -5.55
CA PRO A 279 6.55 -11.47 -5.52
C PRO A 279 7.18 -12.88 -5.53
N TYR A 280 6.33 -13.91 -5.47
CA TYR A 280 6.73 -15.31 -5.62
C TYR A 280 7.49 -15.53 -6.95
N PRO A 281 8.60 -16.31 -6.98
CA PRO A 281 9.13 -17.18 -5.92
C PRO A 281 10.01 -16.50 -4.86
N TYR A 282 10.49 -15.27 -5.12
CA TYR A 282 11.45 -14.54 -4.27
C TYR A 282 10.85 -14.00 -2.96
N GLY A 283 9.54 -13.87 -2.90
CA GLY A 283 8.80 -13.40 -1.73
C GLY A 283 7.34 -13.81 -1.80
N ASN A 284 6.49 -13.20 -0.97
CA ASN A 284 5.04 -13.46 -1.01
C ASN A 284 4.25 -12.17 -0.74
N CYS A 285 4.42 -11.20 -1.64
CA CYS A 285 3.68 -9.95 -1.66
C CYS A 285 2.54 -9.98 -2.69
N THR A 286 1.57 -9.08 -2.56
CA THR A 286 0.45 -8.94 -3.51
C THR A 286 0.29 -7.51 -4.05
N TYR A 287 -0.33 -7.37 -5.22
CA TYR A 287 -0.81 -6.10 -5.79
C TYR A 287 -2.33 -5.90 -5.60
N ASP A 288 -3.01 -6.84 -4.93
CA ASP A 288 -4.47 -6.87 -4.82
C ASP A 288 -5.05 -5.70 -4.01
N ARG A 289 -6.32 -5.38 -4.30
CA ARG A 289 -7.18 -4.58 -3.42
C ARG A 289 -7.63 -5.41 -2.21
N LEU A 290 -8.06 -4.74 -1.15
CA LEU A 290 -8.42 -5.41 0.10
C LEU A 290 -9.60 -6.38 -0.12
N LYS A 291 -9.37 -7.67 0.15
CA LYS A 291 -10.30 -8.76 -0.13
C LYS A 291 -11.67 -8.50 0.53
N ARG A 292 -12.77 -8.69 -0.20
CA ARG A 292 -14.15 -8.33 0.19
C ARG A 292 -14.41 -6.84 0.51
N TYR A 293 -13.42 -5.96 0.38
CA TYR A 293 -13.58 -4.50 0.52
C TYR A 293 -12.77 -3.74 -0.56
N PRO A 294 -13.09 -3.91 -1.86
CA PRO A 294 -12.25 -3.46 -2.97
C PRO A 294 -12.08 -1.93 -3.08
N LYS A 295 -12.83 -1.14 -2.29
CA LYS A 295 -12.67 0.31 -2.20
C LYS A 295 -11.26 0.71 -1.75
N TYR A 296 -10.63 -0.09 -0.88
CA TYR A 296 -9.29 0.16 -0.36
C TYR A 296 -8.22 -0.70 -1.06
N ARG A 297 -6.99 -0.18 -1.14
CA ARG A 297 -5.77 -0.98 -1.41
C ARG A 297 -5.50 -1.91 -0.22
N ASN A 298 -4.93 -3.09 -0.47
CA ASN A 298 -4.55 -4.00 0.60
C ASN A 298 -3.40 -3.40 1.45
N THR A 299 -3.50 -3.53 2.77
CA THR A 299 -2.37 -3.41 3.70
C THR A 299 -2.40 -4.59 4.64
N ILE A 300 -1.23 -5.09 5.07
CA ILE A 300 -1.13 -6.27 5.93
C ILE A 300 -2.00 -6.12 7.21
N PHE A 301 -1.99 -4.93 7.80
CA PHE A 301 -2.81 -4.58 8.96
C PHE A 301 -4.32 -4.62 8.66
N SER A 302 -4.79 -3.96 7.59
CA SER A 302 -6.23 -3.92 7.27
C SER A 302 -6.79 -5.31 6.91
N CYS A 303 -5.96 -6.17 6.30
CA CYS A 303 -6.30 -7.58 6.08
C CYS A 303 -6.48 -8.34 7.41
N PHE A 304 -5.57 -8.18 8.38
CA PHE A 304 -5.73 -8.83 9.69
C PHE A 304 -6.95 -8.31 10.47
N GLN A 305 -7.29 -7.02 10.39
CA GLN A 305 -8.49 -6.50 11.07
C GLN A 305 -9.80 -7.06 10.48
N LEU A 306 -9.87 -7.25 9.16
CA LEU A 306 -10.98 -7.99 8.54
C LEU A 306 -10.98 -9.46 8.95
N CYS A 307 -9.82 -10.12 8.99
CA CYS A 307 -9.71 -11.52 9.42
C CYS A 307 -10.19 -11.71 10.87
N LYS A 308 -9.81 -10.82 11.79
CA LYS A 308 -10.32 -10.80 13.17
C LYS A 308 -11.85 -10.67 13.20
N GLN A 309 -12.43 -9.82 12.34
CA GLN A 309 -13.89 -9.69 12.28
C GLN A 309 -14.56 -10.96 11.75
N GLU A 310 -13.98 -11.64 10.76
CA GLU A 310 -14.50 -12.92 10.27
C GLU A 310 -14.41 -14.04 11.32
N ILE A 311 -13.35 -14.07 12.14
CA ILE A 311 -13.23 -15.01 13.27
C ILE A 311 -14.31 -14.75 14.32
N VAL A 312 -14.53 -13.49 14.73
CA VAL A 312 -15.60 -13.11 15.66
C VAL A 312 -17.00 -13.47 15.12
N ILE A 313 -17.26 -13.24 13.83
CA ILE A 313 -18.53 -13.60 13.20
C ILE A 313 -18.74 -15.12 13.21
N ARG A 314 -17.69 -15.89 12.85
CA ARG A 314 -17.73 -17.36 12.83
C ARG A 314 -18.00 -17.95 14.21
N GLU A 315 -17.32 -17.47 15.24
CA GLU A 315 -17.37 -18.07 16.59
C GLU A 315 -18.50 -17.51 17.47
N CYS A 316 -18.87 -16.23 17.32
CA CYS A 316 -19.86 -15.56 18.18
C CYS A 316 -21.20 -15.22 17.49
N GLN A 317 -21.32 -15.42 16.18
CA GLN A 317 -22.55 -15.16 15.40
C GLN A 317 -23.07 -13.71 15.57
N CYS A 318 -22.13 -12.76 15.61
CA CYS A 318 -22.31 -11.33 15.72
C CYS A 318 -21.07 -10.60 15.21
N ARG A 319 -21.14 -9.29 15.00
CA ARG A 319 -19.98 -8.45 14.65
C ARG A 319 -19.65 -7.46 15.75
N THR A 320 -18.46 -6.88 15.72
CA THR A 320 -18.07 -5.81 16.64
C THR A 320 -18.09 -4.47 15.91
N SER A 321 -18.37 -3.40 16.63
CA SER A 321 -18.23 -2.02 16.14
C SER A 321 -16.78 -1.56 16.03
N GLY A 322 -15.84 -2.27 16.68
CA GLY A 322 -14.43 -1.92 16.73
C GLY A 322 -13.54 -2.55 15.66
N LEU A 323 -14.12 -3.30 14.72
CA LEU A 323 -13.42 -3.84 13.56
C LEU A 323 -14.14 -3.44 12.26
N PRO A 324 -13.42 -3.32 11.13
CA PRO A 324 -14.04 -3.08 9.83
C PRO A 324 -14.93 -4.27 9.44
N SER A 325 -16.12 -3.97 8.88
CA SER A 325 -17.05 -4.98 8.37
C SER A 325 -17.43 -4.71 6.90
N THR A 326 -17.58 -5.78 6.13
CA THR A 326 -17.98 -5.73 4.71
C THR A 326 -19.45 -5.35 4.56
N PRO A 327 -19.92 -4.92 3.37
CA PRO A 327 -21.32 -4.57 3.15
C PRO A 327 -22.30 -5.71 3.52
N GLU A 328 -21.97 -6.95 3.19
CA GLU A 328 -22.73 -8.17 3.50
C GLU A 328 -22.89 -8.38 5.02
N GLN A 329 -21.81 -8.17 5.77
CA GLN A 329 -21.76 -8.38 7.22
C GLN A 329 -22.61 -7.37 8.01
N LYS A 330 -22.99 -6.23 7.42
CA LYS A 330 -23.77 -5.18 8.11
C LYS A 330 -25.12 -5.66 8.63
N ASN A 331 -25.69 -6.71 8.02
CA ASN A 331 -26.97 -7.30 8.42
C ASN A 331 -26.90 -8.05 9.76
N LEU A 332 -25.70 -8.37 10.27
CA LEU A 332 -25.53 -8.98 11.60
C LEU A 332 -25.71 -7.94 12.71
N SER A 333 -26.25 -8.38 13.85
CA SER A 333 -26.28 -7.59 15.09
C SER A 333 -24.86 -7.35 15.61
N TYR A 334 -24.68 -6.30 16.41
CA TYR A 334 -23.48 -6.20 17.22
C TYR A 334 -23.47 -7.24 18.34
N CYS A 335 -22.30 -7.57 18.86
CA CYS A 335 -22.15 -8.48 19.98
C CYS A 335 -22.59 -7.83 21.30
N GLY A 336 -22.29 -6.54 21.52
CA GLY A 336 -22.72 -5.76 22.68
C GLY A 336 -24.16 -5.23 22.66
N THR A 337 -24.99 -5.58 21.66
CA THR A 337 -26.41 -5.17 21.63
C THR A 337 -27.23 -5.95 22.66
N PHE A 338 -27.84 -5.24 23.61
CA PHE A 338 -28.87 -5.77 24.51
C PHE A 338 -30.24 -5.63 23.86
N HIS A 339 -30.70 -6.71 23.23
CA HIS A 339 -32.02 -6.75 22.58
C HIS A 339 -33.15 -6.43 23.58
N HIS A 340 -34.02 -5.50 23.20
CA HIS A 340 -35.17 -5.03 24.01
C HIS A 340 -34.80 -4.42 25.38
N TRP A 341 -33.63 -3.79 25.50
CA TRP A 341 -33.22 -3.09 26.73
C TRP A 341 -34.27 -2.07 27.22
N GLN A 342 -35.01 -1.40 26.32
CA GLN A 342 -36.10 -0.49 26.69
C GLN A 342 -37.21 -1.20 27.51
N ASN A 343 -37.55 -2.44 27.14
CA ASN A 343 -38.55 -3.23 27.85
C ASN A 343 -38.04 -3.65 29.22
N LEU A 344 -36.76 -4.03 29.32
CA LEU A 344 -36.10 -4.34 30.59
C LEU A 344 -36.05 -3.11 31.51
N PHE A 345 -35.65 -1.94 30.99
CA PHE A 345 -35.67 -0.67 31.72
C PHE A 345 -37.06 -0.35 32.28
N GLN A 346 -38.11 -0.45 31.47
CA GLN A 346 -39.50 -0.23 31.92
C GLN A 346 -39.97 -1.26 32.97
N GLN A 347 -39.50 -2.51 32.91
CA GLN A 347 -39.83 -3.53 33.91
C GLN A 347 -39.09 -3.27 35.23
N LEU A 348 -37.78 -3.03 35.17
CA LEU A 348 -36.92 -2.77 36.34
C LEU A 348 -37.29 -1.47 37.07
N SER A 349 -37.73 -0.45 36.32
CA SER A 349 -38.29 0.80 36.86
C SER A 349 -39.59 0.56 37.63
N LYS A 350 -40.46 -0.33 37.15
CA LYS A 350 -41.74 -0.67 37.81
C LYS A 350 -41.57 -1.64 39.00
N SER A 351 -40.54 -2.49 38.98
CA SER A 351 -40.25 -3.44 40.07
C SER A 351 -39.33 -2.88 41.15
N GLY A 352 -38.60 -1.79 40.88
CA GLY A 352 -37.54 -1.27 41.74
C GLY A 352 -36.34 -2.21 41.88
N SER A 353 -36.15 -3.16 40.96
CA SER A 353 -35.18 -4.26 41.12
C SER A 353 -33.84 -4.09 40.40
N PHE A 354 -33.58 -2.93 39.76
CA PHE A 354 -32.39 -2.65 38.95
C PHE A 354 -31.09 -3.28 39.46
N ASN A 355 -30.61 -2.88 40.64
CA ASN A 355 -29.32 -3.29 41.20
C ASN A 355 -29.22 -4.79 41.55
N ARG A 356 -30.35 -5.52 41.55
CA ARG A 356 -30.42 -6.96 41.87
C ARG A 356 -30.47 -7.85 40.63
N THR A 357 -30.73 -7.30 39.44
CA THR A 357 -30.83 -8.06 38.21
C THR A 357 -29.49 -8.06 37.46
N HIS A 358 -28.80 -9.19 37.46
CA HIS A 358 -27.56 -9.37 36.71
C HIS A 358 -27.86 -9.62 35.22
N LEU A 359 -27.41 -8.72 34.35
CA LEU A 359 -27.65 -8.73 32.91
C LEU A 359 -26.44 -9.27 32.14
N TYR A 360 -26.47 -10.57 31.86
CA TYR A 360 -25.42 -11.26 31.09
C TYR A 360 -25.71 -11.24 29.58
N ASN A 361 -24.71 -10.90 28.77
CA ASN A 361 -24.76 -10.99 27.31
C ASN A 361 -23.70 -12.00 26.80
N GLN A 362 -24.16 -13.18 26.41
CA GLN A 362 -23.31 -14.27 25.91
C GLN A 362 -22.54 -13.91 24.62
N LYS A 363 -23.11 -13.06 23.76
CA LYS A 363 -22.44 -12.63 22.52
C LYS A 363 -21.29 -11.68 22.80
N LEU A 364 -21.48 -10.76 23.76
CA LEU A 364 -20.44 -9.85 24.22
C LEU A 364 -19.31 -10.60 24.95
N ASP A 365 -19.66 -11.53 25.85
CA ASP A 365 -18.70 -12.39 26.54
C ASP A 365 -17.84 -13.21 25.55
N CYS A 366 -18.47 -13.74 24.50
CA CYS A 366 -17.77 -14.39 23.39
C CYS A 366 -16.84 -13.42 22.63
N GLU A 367 -17.31 -12.22 22.28
CA GLU A 367 -16.49 -11.19 21.61
C GLU A 367 -15.22 -10.89 22.42
N VAL A 368 -15.38 -10.59 23.71
CA VAL A 368 -14.27 -10.24 24.61
C VAL A 368 -13.27 -11.40 24.72
N LYS A 369 -13.74 -12.63 24.94
CA LYS A 369 -12.87 -13.81 25.03
C LYS A 369 -12.14 -14.12 23.72
N VAL A 370 -12.81 -14.00 22.57
CA VAL A 370 -12.21 -14.19 21.25
C VAL A 370 -11.18 -13.10 20.94
N LEU A 371 -11.50 -11.82 21.17
CA LEU A 371 -10.57 -10.72 20.92
C LEU A 371 -9.36 -10.74 21.87
N HIS A 372 -9.54 -11.06 23.15
CA HIS A 372 -8.44 -11.23 24.10
C HIS A 372 -7.49 -12.37 23.66
N ARG A 373 -8.04 -13.53 23.25
CA ARG A 373 -7.26 -14.62 22.65
C ARG A 373 -6.47 -14.16 21.41
N LEU A 374 -7.12 -13.47 20.48
CA LEU A 374 -6.51 -12.96 19.23
C LEU A 374 -5.56 -11.76 19.44
N SER A 375 -5.47 -11.22 20.66
CA SER A 375 -4.48 -10.21 21.06
C SER A 375 -3.22 -10.86 21.64
N ASN A 376 -3.38 -11.97 22.37
CA ASN A 376 -2.29 -12.65 23.07
C ASN A 376 -1.66 -13.79 22.25
N ASP A 377 -2.42 -14.40 21.33
CA ASP A 377 -1.97 -15.41 20.38
C ASP A 377 -2.14 -14.91 18.94
N ARG A 378 -1.03 -14.88 18.18
CA ARG A 378 -0.99 -14.46 16.77
C ARG A 378 -1.04 -15.63 15.78
N SER A 379 -1.20 -16.87 16.25
CA SER A 379 -1.27 -18.07 15.39
C SER A 379 -2.37 -18.02 14.33
N TYR A 380 -3.44 -17.25 14.57
CA TYR A 380 -4.52 -17.02 13.59
C TYR A 380 -4.04 -16.36 12.28
N GLU A 381 -2.94 -15.59 12.32
CA GLU A 381 -2.45 -14.80 11.18
C GLU A 381 -2.00 -15.68 10.01
N VAL A 382 -1.45 -16.86 10.31
CA VAL A 382 -1.08 -17.89 9.31
C VAL A 382 -2.32 -18.38 8.56
N GLY A 383 -3.45 -18.52 9.25
CA GLY A 383 -4.73 -18.94 8.67
C GLY A 383 -5.47 -17.84 7.88
N CYS A 384 -5.10 -16.57 8.05
CA CYS A 384 -5.75 -15.45 7.35
C CYS A 384 -5.34 -15.34 5.87
N GLY A 385 -4.17 -15.84 5.47
CA GLY A 385 -3.62 -15.67 4.12
C GLY A 385 -3.38 -14.19 3.75
N CYS A 386 -3.03 -13.36 4.74
CA CYS A 386 -2.77 -11.94 4.53
C CYS A 386 -1.32 -11.71 4.10
N PHE A 387 -1.12 -11.05 2.96
CA PHE A 387 0.18 -10.75 2.39
C PHE A 387 0.48 -9.25 2.41
N GLN A 388 1.76 -8.88 2.52
CA GLN A 388 2.19 -7.49 2.41
C GLN A 388 2.01 -6.99 0.96
N PRO A 389 1.65 -5.71 0.75
CA PRO A 389 1.62 -5.16 -0.60
C PRO A 389 3.03 -5.09 -1.22
N CYS A 390 3.15 -5.38 -2.51
CA CYS A 390 4.43 -5.35 -3.24
C CYS A 390 4.98 -3.93 -3.43
N GLN A 391 4.13 -2.91 -3.36
CA GLN A 391 4.50 -1.50 -3.31
C GLN A 391 3.74 -0.84 -2.16
N GLU A 392 4.46 -0.27 -1.20
CA GLU A 392 3.87 0.32 0.00
C GLU A 392 4.52 1.67 0.31
N THR A 393 3.75 2.75 0.21
CA THR A 393 4.19 4.08 0.67
C THR A 393 3.87 4.25 2.15
N SER A 394 4.86 4.69 2.91
CA SER A 394 4.75 5.08 4.31
C SER A 394 5.38 6.46 4.52
N TYR A 395 5.12 7.08 5.66
CA TYR A 395 5.59 8.44 5.94
C TYR A 395 6.26 8.48 7.31
N GLN A 396 7.55 8.80 7.32
CA GLN A 396 8.25 9.23 8.54
C GLN A 396 7.68 10.59 8.96
N LYS A 397 7.58 10.82 10.26
CA LYS A 397 6.88 11.96 10.86
C LYS A 397 7.80 12.68 11.85
N SER A 398 8.10 13.94 11.58
CA SER A 398 8.56 14.88 12.60
C SER A 398 7.34 15.61 13.18
N ILE A 399 7.38 16.00 14.46
CA ILE A 399 6.32 16.78 15.10
C ILE A 399 6.97 17.90 15.90
N SER A 400 6.51 19.12 15.65
CA SER A 400 6.89 20.32 16.41
C SER A 400 5.63 21.07 16.86
N LEU A 401 5.72 21.74 18.00
CA LEU A 401 4.61 22.45 18.65
C LEU A 401 5.01 23.92 18.85
N SER A 402 4.03 24.82 18.77
CA SER A 402 4.20 26.23 19.12
C SER A 402 2.89 26.77 19.69
N TYR A 403 2.97 27.53 20.79
CA TYR A 403 1.79 28.05 21.49
C TYR A 403 0.94 28.94 20.57
N TRP A 404 -0.36 28.68 20.48
CA TRP A 404 -1.25 29.36 19.52
C TRP A 404 -2.74 29.26 19.94
N PRO A 405 -3.55 30.31 19.77
CA PRO A 405 -3.19 31.67 19.34
C PRO A 405 -2.56 32.52 20.45
N LEU A 406 -1.64 33.41 20.09
CA LEU A 406 -1.08 34.41 21.02
C LEU A 406 -2.18 35.36 21.53
N GLU A 407 -2.12 35.74 22.82
CA GLU A 407 -3.18 36.51 23.50
C GLU A 407 -3.65 37.76 22.74
N PHE A 408 -2.72 38.61 22.31
CA PHE A 408 -3.05 39.83 21.54
C PHE A 408 -3.70 39.56 20.17
N ASN A 409 -3.60 38.34 19.65
CA ASN A 409 -4.23 37.91 18.40
C ASN A 409 -5.51 37.08 18.62
N GLN A 410 -5.89 36.75 19.87
CA GLN A 410 -7.06 35.92 20.18
C GLN A 410 -8.35 36.54 19.67
N TYR A 411 -8.55 37.84 19.89
CA TYR A 411 -9.74 38.54 19.40
C TYR A 411 -9.79 38.59 17.87
N ASN A 412 -8.68 38.92 17.19
CA ASN A 412 -8.62 38.96 15.72
C ASN A 412 -8.90 37.58 15.09
N ALA A 413 -8.38 36.51 15.71
CA ALA A 413 -8.67 35.14 15.32
C ALA A 413 -10.15 34.78 15.52
N LEU A 414 -10.72 35.10 16.69
CA LEU A 414 -12.14 34.87 16.96
C LEU A 414 -13.05 35.69 16.04
N GLN A 415 -12.77 36.96 15.78
CA GLN A 415 -13.56 37.78 14.86
C GLN A 415 -13.56 37.16 13.44
N THR A 416 -12.43 36.60 13.01
CA THR A 416 -12.33 35.89 11.72
C THR A 416 -13.16 34.60 11.70
N PHE A 417 -13.10 33.79 12.75
CA PHE A 417 -13.80 32.50 12.78
C PHE A 417 -15.30 32.62 13.14
N TYR A 418 -15.66 33.58 13.99
CA TYR A 418 -17.04 33.84 14.41
C TYR A 418 -17.88 34.38 13.26
N GLY A 419 -17.36 35.33 12.47
CA GLY A 419 -18.06 35.83 11.27
C GLY A 419 -18.39 34.72 10.26
N ILE A 420 -17.47 33.77 10.05
CA ILE A 420 -17.69 32.60 9.19
C ILE A 420 -18.84 31.71 9.72
N LEU A 421 -18.99 31.59 11.04
CA LEU A 421 -20.06 30.82 11.67
C LEU A 421 -21.40 31.57 11.67
N GLU A 422 -21.36 32.89 11.84
CA GLU A 422 -22.51 33.80 11.78
C GLU A 422 -23.13 33.82 10.38
N ASP A 423 -22.34 34.08 9.33
CA ASP A 423 -22.74 33.98 7.92
C ASP A 423 -23.30 32.59 7.55
N SER A 424 -22.86 31.54 8.26
CA SER A 424 -23.26 30.14 8.01
C SER A 424 -24.49 29.69 8.80
N ASN A 425 -25.10 30.54 9.66
CA ASN A 425 -26.12 30.14 10.65
C ASN A 425 -25.70 28.98 11.57
N ARG A 426 -24.40 28.84 11.88
CA ARG A 426 -23.85 27.75 12.74
C ARG A 426 -23.71 28.17 14.21
N ILE A 427 -24.50 29.15 14.65
CA ILE A 427 -24.39 29.78 15.98
C ILE A 427 -25.11 28.97 17.08
N ASN A 428 -24.86 27.66 17.16
CA ASN A 428 -25.33 26.87 18.30
C ASN A 428 -24.32 26.98 19.45
N ASN A 429 -24.76 27.62 20.55
CA ASN A 429 -24.16 27.68 21.89
C ASN A 429 -22.79 26.98 22.06
N SER A 430 -21.71 27.68 21.71
CA SER A 430 -20.33 27.20 21.75
C SER A 430 -19.43 28.20 22.46
N PHE A 431 -18.34 27.72 23.09
CA PHE A 431 -17.27 28.53 23.69
C PHE A 431 -16.85 29.75 22.84
N MET A 432 -16.89 29.66 21.50
CA MET A 432 -16.51 30.77 20.62
C MET A 432 -17.39 32.00 20.82
N SER A 433 -18.68 31.81 21.09
CA SER A 433 -19.62 32.89 21.39
C SER A 433 -19.26 33.55 22.73
N GLU A 434 -19.07 32.75 23.79
CA GLU A 434 -18.72 33.28 25.10
C GLU A 434 -17.35 34.00 25.09
N ALA A 435 -16.34 33.42 24.45
CA ALA A 435 -15.02 34.02 24.33
C ALA A 435 -15.05 35.31 23.48
N TYR A 436 -15.83 35.33 22.39
CA TYR A 436 -16.01 36.52 21.56
C TYR A 436 -16.68 37.66 22.33
N TYR A 437 -17.83 37.44 22.98
CA TYR A 437 -18.51 38.50 23.73
C TYR A 437 -17.68 39.05 24.89
N ASN A 438 -16.97 38.19 25.63
CA ASN A 438 -16.08 38.62 26.71
C ASN A 438 -14.94 39.51 26.19
N LEU A 439 -14.27 39.13 25.10
CA LEU A 439 -13.16 39.93 24.54
C LEU A 439 -13.65 41.17 23.78
N HIS A 440 -14.74 41.09 23.03
CA HIS A 440 -15.32 42.22 22.29
C HIS A 440 -15.76 43.34 23.23
N GLY A 441 -16.41 42.99 24.34
CA GLY A 441 -16.85 43.97 25.36
C GLY A 441 -15.69 44.71 26.02
N ILE A 442 -14.59 44.01 26.31
CA ILE A 442 -13.36 44.62 26.85
C ILE A 442 -12.70 45.50 25.78
N ILE A 443 -12.51 44.99 24.56
CA ILE A 443 -11.78 45.70 23.51
C ILE A 443 -12.50 46.97 23.09
N LYS A 444 -13.82 46.97 22.85
CA LYS A 444 -14.56 48.20 22.53
C LYS A 444 -14.54 49.25 23.66
N LYS A 445 -14.41 48.81 24.92
CA LYS A 445 -14.32 49.73 26.07
C LYS A 445 -12.97 50.45 26.12
N TYR A 446 -11.88 49.79 25.72
CA TYR A 446 -10.52 50.34 25.81
C TYR A 446 -9.93 50.80 24.46
N GLU A 447 -10.56 50.46 23.33
CA GLU A 447 -10.22 50.92 21.98
C GLU A 447 -10.08 52.46 21.86
N PRO A 448 -11.04 53.30 22.30
CA PRO A 448 -10.89 54.76 22.21
C PRO A 448 -9.82 55.32 23.15
N LEU A 449 -9.40 54.59 24.19
CA LEU A 449 -8.27 54.97 25.04
C LEU A 449 -6.93 54.69 24.31
N ALA A 450 -6.83 53.58 23.58
CA ALA A 450 -5.67 53.25 22.77
C ALA A 450 -5.50 54.16 21.53
N GLN A 451 -6.62 54.57 20.89
CA GLN A 451 -6.56 55.41 19.68
C GLN A 451 -6.15 56.87 19.96
N ASN A 452 -6.32 57.37 21.18
CA ASN A 452 -5.97 58.75 21.57
C ASN A 452 -4.55 58.88 22.20
N MET A 453 -3.69 57.86 22.07
CA MET A 453 -2.37 57.86 22.70
C MET A 453 -1.34 58.77 22.00
N THR A 454 -0.91 59.80 22.70
CA THR A 454 0.42 60.41 22.54
C THR A 454 1.41 59.78 23.52
N GLY A 455 2.71 59.85 23.22
CA GLY A 455 3.74 59.01 23.84
C GLY A 455 3.85 59.07 25.38
N GLU A 456 3.48 60.20 26.00
CA GLU A 456 3.54 60.40 27.46
C GLU A 456 2.41 59.65 28.21
N ASN A 457 1.29 59.36 27.55
CA ASN A 457 0.13 58.71 28.18
C ASN A 457 0.14 57.17 28.04
N ALA A 458 1.00 56.61 27.19
CA ALA A 458 1.03 55.17 26.91
C ALA A 458 1.46 54.32 28.12
N GLU A 459 2.39 54.83 28.93
CA GLU A 459 2.89 54.16 30.14
C GLU A 459 1.80 54.03 31.22
N GLN A 460 0.89 55.00 31.30
CA GLN A 460 -0.27 54.96 32.20
C GLN A 460 -1.29 53.88 31.82
N LEU A 461 -1.35 53.46 30.54
CA LEU A 461 -2.22 52.37 30.09
C LEU A 461 -1.58 50.99 30.28
N LEU A 462 -0.25 50.87 30.26
CA LEU A 462 0.45 49.66 30.71
C LEU A 462 0.19 49.35 32.21
N HIS A 463 -0.07 50.40 32.99
CA HIS A 463 -0.39 50.35 34.42
C HIS A 463 -1.85 50.67 34.74
N ALA A 464 -2.75 50.72 33.75
CA ALA A 464 -4.17 50.93 34.00
C ALA A 464 -4.76 49.71 34.70
N ASP A 465 -5.29 49.90 35.91
CA ASP A 465 -5.88 48.81 36.69
C ASP A 465 -7.20 48.35 36.07
N ILE A 466 -7.11 47.46 35.07
CA ILE A 466 -8.24 46.72 34.52
C ILE A 466 -8.98 46.06 35.70
N PRO A 467 -10.29 46.29 35.90
CA PRO A 467 -11.03 45.73 37.01
C PRO A 467 -10.89 44.20 37.09
N MET A 468 -10.83 43.65 38.31
CA MET A 468 -10.62 42.21 38.52
C MET A 468 -11.70 41.32 37.87
N ASP A 469 -12.91 41.84 37.66
CA ASP A 469 -13.97 41.17 36.90
C ASP A 469 -13.65 41.08 35.39
N GLU A 470 -13.10 42.15 34.81
CA GLU A 470 -12.70 42.17 33.39
C GLU A 470 -11.44 41.33 33.16
N ARG A 471 -10.48 41.33 34.10
CA ARG A 471 -9.35 40.37 34.05
C ARG A 471 -9.83 38.92 34.12
N ARG A 472 -10.86 38.61 34.92
CA ARG A 472 -11.47 37.27 34.98
C ARG A 472 -12.17 36.90 33.67
N LYS A 473 -12.91 37.82 33.05
CA LYS A 473 -13.58 37.61 31.74
C LYS A 473 -12.56 37.39 30.62
N GLN A 474 -11.48 38.18 30.59
CA GLN A 474 -10.36 37.96 29.66
C GLN A 474 -9.71 36.59 29.90
N ALA A 475 -9.31 36.26 31.13
CA ALA A 475 -8.68 34.99 31.45
C ALA A 475 -9.58 33.78 31.11
N ARG A 476 -10.90 33.86 31.36
CA ARG A 476 -11.87 32.83 31.00
C ARG A 476 -12.01 32.68 29.47
N ALA A 477 -12.06 33.79 28.73
CA ALA A 477 -12.07 33.75 27.26
C ALA A 477 -10.77 33.13 26.69
N THR A 478 -9.61 33.56 27.19
CA THR A 478 -8.29 33.00 26.85
C THR A 478 -8.23 31.50 27.17
N GLN A 479 -8.73 31.07 28.33
CA GLN A 479 -8.80 29.66 28.70
C GLN A 479 -9.68 28.85 27.73
N LEU A 480 -10.91 29.31 27.46
CA LEU A 480 -11.84 28.66 26.52
C LEU A 480 -11.22 28.51 25.12
N ILE A 481 -10.48 29.52 24.66
CA ILE A 481 -9.74 29.49 23.39
C ILE A 481 -8.64 28.42 23.41
N HIS A 482 -7.80 28.36 24.43
CA HIS A 482 -6.71 27.37 24.49
C HIS A 482 -7.18 25.95 24.82
N GLN A 483 -8.36 25.77 25.39
CA GLN A 483 -8.96 24.44 25.60
C GLN A 483 -9.64 23.89 24.33
N ASN A 484 -10.07 24.75 23.40
CA ASN A 484 -10.87 24.32 22.25
C ASN A 484 -10.28 24.61 20.86
N LEU A 485 -9.42 25.62 20.69
CA LEU A 485 -8.80 25.91 19.40
C LEU A 485 -7.43 25.24 19.26
N LEU A 486 -7.19 24.69 18.08
CA LEU A 486 -5.89 24.17 17.66
C LEU A 486 -5.62 24.48 16.20
N ARG A 487 -4.34 24.45 15.82
CA ARG A 487 -3.92 24.45 14.42
C ARG A 487 -3.10 23.20 14.12
N LEU A 488 -3.35 22.58 12.98
CA LEU A 488 -2.59 21.44 12.45
C LEU A 488 -2.06 21.78 11.06
N ASN A 489 -0.75 21.69 10.88
CA ASN A 489 -0.07 21.83 9.59
C ASN A 489 0.60 20.49 9.26
N VAL A 490 0.31 19.91 8.10
CA VAL A 490 0.88 18.63 7.62
C VAL A 490 1.51 18.85 6.25
N TYR A 491 2.83 18.68 6.13
CA TYR A 491 3.59 19.04 4.94
C TYR A 491 4.76 18.09 4.68
N LEU A 492 5.22 18.02 3.43
CA LEU A 492 6.48 17.35 3.10
C LEU A 492 7.68 18.25 3.46
N GLU A 493 8.69 17.67 4.10
CA GLU A 493 9.95 18.36 4.42
C GLU A 493 10.84 18.49 3.19
N ASP A 494 10.99 17.39 2.43
CA ASP A 494 11.64 17.34 1.13
C ASP A 494 10.75 16.67 0.06
N LEU A 495 11.13 16.78 -1.21
CA LEU A 495 10.48 16.09 -2.34
C LEU A 495 11.24 14.81 -2.73
N SER A 496 11.98 14.23 -1.80
CA SER A 496 12.67 12.95 -2.02
C SER A 496 11.80 11.79 -1.56
N VAL A 497 12.04 10.62 -2.14
CA VAL A 497 11.51 9.35 -1.64
C VAL A 497 12.68 8.46 -1.27
N ILE A 498 12.67 7.93 -0.04
CA ILE A 498 13.55 6.81 0.31
C ILE A 498 12.88 5.54 -0.23
N GLU A 499 13.45 4.92 -1.26
CA GLU A 499 12.97 3.63 -1.76
C GLU A 499 13.81 2.49 -1.18
N PHE A 500 13.17 1.61 -0.40
CA PHE A 500 13.72 0.32 -0.01
C PHE A 500 13.26 -0.72 -1.02
N LYS A 501 14.19 -1.26 -1.81
CA LYS A 501 13.88 -2.11 -2.96
C LYS A 501 14.55 -3.47 -2.85
N GLN A 502 13.74 -4.52 -2.87
CA GLN A 502 14.19 -5.90 -2.93
C GLN A 502 14.63 -6.25 -4.36
N MET A 503 15.86 -6.72 -4.50
CA MET A 503 16.43 -7.26 -5.73
C MET A 503 16.81 -8.73 -5.50
N ALA A 504 17.04 -9.51 -6.56
CA ALA A 504 17.56 -10.87 -6.39
C ALA A 504 19.03 -10.79 -5.96
N ASP A 505 19.47 -11.66 -5.04
CA ASP A 505 20.90 -11.83 -4.69
C ASP A 505 21.72 -12.42 -5.85
N TYR A 506 21.02 -13.09 -6.78
CA TYR A 506 21.62 -13.86 -7.86
C TYR A 506 20.61 -13.98 -8.99
N ASP A 507 20.85 -13.31 -10.12
CA ASP A 507 19.97 -13.32 -11.27
C ASP A 507 20.35 -14.42 -12.28
N ILE A 508 19.50 -14.66 -13.26
CA ILE A 508 19.76 -15.64 -14.34
C ILE A 508 21.00 -15.27 -15.18
N ALA A 509 21.34 -13.98 -15.25
CA ALA A 509 22.57 -13.51 -15.89
C ALA A 509 23.83 -14.00 -15.13
N ASP A 510 23.83 -13.89 -13.81
CA ASP A 510 24.92 -14.36 -12.94
C ASP A 510 25.04 -15.89 -13.01
N LEU A 511 23.91 -16.59 -12.96
CA LEU A 511 23.87 -18.05 -13.13
C LEU A 511 24.51 -18.50 -14.46
N LEU A 512 24.17 -17.84 -15.57
CA LEU A 512 24.74 -18.18 -16.88
C LEU A 512 26.23 -17.84 -16.98
N SER A 513 26.67 -16.73 -16.35
CA SER A 513 28.08 -16.36 -16.23
C SER A 513 28.88 -17.42 -15.47
N ASP A 514 28.44 -17.80 -14.27
CA ASP A 514 29.19 -18.71 -13.40
C ASP A 514 29.12 -20.17 -13.89
N ILE A 515 28.03 -20.58 -14.55
CA ILE A 515 27.99 -21.86 -15.29
C ILE A 515 29.02 -21.86 -16.42
N GLY A 516 29.08 -20.78 -17.21
CA GLY A 516 30.06 -20.62 -18.30
C GLY A 516 31.50 -20.65 -17.80
N GLY A 517 31.80 -19.91 -16.72
CA GLY A 517 33.10 -19.91 -16.06
C GLY A 517 33.48 -21.29 -15.51
N THR A 518 32.55 -21.99 -14.88
CA THR A 518 32.76 -23.34 -14.31
C THR A 518 33.04 -24.38 -15.41
N LEU A 519 32.29 -24.37 -16.51
CA LEU A 519 32.50 -25.28 -17.65
C LEU A 519 33.81 -24.99 -18.40
N GLY A 520 34.15 -23.70 -18.56
CA GLY A 520 35.42 -23.26 -19.13
C GLY A 520 36.61 -23.72 -18.30
N LEU A 521 36.57 -23.46 -16.98
CA LEU A 521 37.66 -23.79 -16.04
C LEU A 521 37.94 -25.29 -15.93
N TRP A 522 36.90 -26.11 -15.74
CA TRP A 522 37.09 -27.54 -15.43
C TRP A 522 37.14 -28.44 -16.67
N MET A 523 36.48 -28.08 -17.77
CA MET A 523 36.36 -28.94 -18.96
C MET A 523 36.99 -28.34 -20.22
N GLY A 524 37.31 -27.04 -20.24
CA GLY A 524 37.67 -26.32 -21.46
C GLY A 524 36.47 -26.16 -22.41
N ILE A 525 35.24 -26.25 -21.90
CA ILE A 525 34.01 -26.14 -22.69
C ILE A 525 33.63 -24.67 -22.81
N SER A 526 33.51 -24.20 -24.06
CA SER A 526 33.05 -22.87 -24.43
C SER A 526 31.80 -22.95 -25.31
N ILE A 527 31.16 -21.81 -25.57
CA ILE A 527 30.02 -21.76 -26.51
C ILE A 527 30.36 -22.32 -27.90
N LEU A 528 31.62 -22.20 -28.34
CA LEU A 528 32.09 -22.81 -29.60
C LEU A 528 32.06 -24.34 -29.54
N THR A 529 32.49 -24.96 -28.42
CA THR A 529 32.38 -26.43 -28.26
C THR A 529 30.94 -26.92 -28.19
N ILE A 530 30.00 -26.10 -27.72
CA ILE A 530 28.58 -26.42 -27.76
C ILE A 530 28.07 -26.40 -29.20
N MET A 531 28.48 -25.42 -30.01
CA MET A 531 28.17 -25.37 -31.44
C MET A 531 28.78 -26.54 -32.23
N GLU A 532 30.03 -26.94 -31.91
CA GLU A 532 30.68 -28.15 -32.47
C GLU A 532 29.87 -29.43 -32.17
N LEU A 533 29.35 -29.56 -30.94
CA LEU A 533 28.51 -30.69 -30.53
C LEU A 533 27.11 -30.66 -31.18
N VAL A 534 26.53 -29.47 -31.38
CA VAL A 534 25.26 -29.31 -32.10
C VAL A 534 25.42 -29.66 -33.58
N GLU A 535 26.52 -29.23 -34.23
CA GLU A 535 26.80 -29.62 -35.61
C GLU A 535 27.01 -31.14 -35.74
N LEU A 536 27.74 -31.76 -34.79
CA LEU A 536 27.86 -33.21 -34.73
C LEU A 536 26.48 -33.88 -34.60
N ALA A 537 25.62 -33.41 -33.71
CA ALA A 537 24.28 -33.97 -33.51
C ALA A 537 23.46 -33.91 -34.80
N ILE A 538 23.46 -32.76 -35.50
CA ILE A 538 22.80 -32.58 -36.80
C ILE A 538 23.39 -33.55 -37.85
N ARG A 539 24.73 -33.65 -37.95
CA ARG A 539 25.41 -34.57 -38.86
C ARG A 539 25.07 -36.04 -38.57
N LEU A 540 24.97 -36.45 -37.31
CA LEU A 540 24.60 -37.81 -36.89
C LEU A 540 23.12 -38.12 -37.17
N VAL A 541 22.22 -37.20 -36.85
CA VAL A 541 20.77 -37.31 -37.13
C VAL A 541 20.52 -37.40 -38.64
N ALA A 542 21.23 -36.60 -39.45
CA ALA A 542 21.17 -36.71 -40.90
C ALA A 542 21.67 -38.05 -41.44
N ILE A 543 22.66 -38.69 -40.79
CA ILE A 543 23.11 -40.05 -41.14
C ILE A 543 22.05 -41.10 -40.76
N LEU A 544 21.37 -40.95 -39.63
CA LEU A 544 20.29 -41.85 -39.19
C LEU A 544 19.10 -41.81 -40.16
N PHE A 545 18.56 -40.63 -40.48
CA PHE A 545 17.49 -40.50 -41.47
C PHE A 545 17.90 -41.00 -42.87
N LYS A 546 19.18 -40.88 -43.24
CA LYS A 546 19.72 -41.42 -44.50
C LYS A 546 19.99 -42.92 -44.48
N SER A 547 19.77 -43.60 -43.35
CA SER A 547 19.89 -45.06 -43.23
C SER A 547 18.59 -45.80 -43.55
N GLU A 548 17.44 -45.17 -43.32
CA GLU A 548 16.11 -45.78 -43.43
C GLU A 548 15.57 -45.81 -44.87
N ASN A 549 15.99 -44.84 -45.71
CA ASN A 549 15.51 -44.72 -47.08
C ASN A 549 16.26 -45.63 -48.06
N ARG A 550 16.05 -46.96 -47.96
CA ARG A 550 16.53 -47.92 -48.97
C ARG A 550 15.66 -49.18 -49.08
N TYR A 551 14.72 -49.16 -50.03
CA TYR A 551 14.02 -50.35 -50.54
C TYR A 551 14.95 -51.15 -51.48
N PRO A 552 14.81 -52.49 -51.61
CA PRO A 552 15.54 -53.28 -52.60
C PRO A 552 14.73 -53.46 -53.89
N ASP A 553 15.20 -52.90 -55.01
CA ASP A 553 14.67 -53.22 -56.33
C ASP A 553 15.21 -54.57 -56.85
N HIS A 554 14.37 -55.27 -57.63
CA HIS A 554 14.61 -56.62 -58.13
C HIS A 554 15.42 -56.64 -59.44
N MET A 555 15.88 -57.82 -59.85
CA MET A 555 16.60 -58.03 -61.11
C MET A 555 15.69 -58.48 -62.24
N ASP A 556 15.77 -57.81 -63.39
CA ASP A 556 15.30 -58.24 -64.70
C ASP A 556 16.16 -57.54 -65.80
N ASP A 557 16.39 -58.04 -67.02
CA ASP A 557 17.05 -59.31 -67.38
C ASP A 557 17.75 -59.13 -68.78
N HIS A 558 18.11 -60.23 -69.45
CA HIS A 558 18.33 -60.39 -70.90
C HIS A 558 19.67 -59.94 -71.54
N SER A 559 20.62 -60.87 -71.50
CA SER A 559 21.24 -61.53 -72.67
C SER A 559 21.75 -60.75 -73.91
N SER A 560 23.07 -60.82 -74.10
CA SER A 560 23.76 -61.36 -75.30
C SER A 560 23.79 -60.63 -76.68
N ALA A 561 24.98 -60.09 -76.97
CA ALA A 561 25.79 -60.31 -78.18
C ALA A 561 25.49 -59.60 -79.54
N ASN A 562 26.56 -59.46 -80.34
CA ASN A 562 26.68 -58.89 -81.70
C ASN A 562 26.47 -57.35 -81.81
N GLY A 563 27.09 -56.61 -82.74
CA GLY A 563 28.24 -56.94 -83.59
C GLY A 563 28.43 -56.02 -84.83
N ILE A 564 29.58 -55.33 -84.91
CA ILE A 564 30.31 -54.90 -86.14
C ILE A 564 29.74 -53.74 -87.03
N LEU A 565 30.57 -52.68 -87.16
CA LEU A 565 30.79 -51.70 -88.25
C LEU A 565 29.79 -50.59 -88.72
N GLU A 566 30.43 -49.48 -89.12
CA GLU A 566 30.15 -48.47 -90.18
C GLU A 566 29.01 -47.42 -90.13
N HIS A 567 29.39 -46.22 -89.64
CA HIS A 567 29.58 -44.94 -90.39
C HIS A 567 28.44 -44.25 -91.20
N SER A 568 28.50 -42.90 -91.20
CA SER A 568 27.75 -41.91 -92.02
C SER A 568 26.33 -41.53 -91.53
N THR A 569 25.78 -40.31 -91.67
CA THR A 569 26.31 -38.95 -91.97
C THR A 569 25.30 -37.89 -91.44
N GLU A 570 25.69 -36.59 -91.42
CA GLU A 570 24.89 -35.33 -91.40
C GLU A 570 23.33 -35.40 -91.35
N ARG A 571 22.54 -34.52 -90.68
CA ARG A 571 22.63 -33.07 -90.27
C ARG A 571 21.39 -32.75 -89.35
N ALA A 572 21.06 -31.58 -88.75
CA ALA A 572 21.60 -30.21 -88.62
C ALA A 572 20.92 -29.43 -87.42
N ILE A 573 21.42 -28.22 -87.09
CA ILE A 573 20.72 -26.99 -86.59
C ILE A 573 19.87 -27.01 -85.28
N TYR A 574 20.39 -26.33 -84.24
CA TYR A 574 19.86 -25.21 -83.39
C TYR A 574 18.33 -24.94 -83.23
N PRO A 575 17.84 -24.36 -82.09
CA PRO A 575 18.38 -23.20 -81.33
C PRO A 575 18.89 -23.53 -79.89
N GLN A 576 19.63 -22.71 -79.11
CA GLN A 576 19.62 -21.24 -78.81
C GLN A 576 18.37 -20.80 -77.99
N ASP A 577 18.43 -19.96 -76.94
CA ASP A 577 19.43 -18.95 -76.53
C ASP A 577 19.78 -18.85 -75.02
N THR A 578 20.86 -18.09 -74.79
CA THR A 578 21.55 -17.44 -73.64
C THR A 578 20.72 -16.84 -72.48
N TYR A 579 21.19 -16.72 -71.22
CA TYR A 579 22.24 -15.82 -70.62
C TYR A 579 21.88 -14.29 -70.72
N ASP A 580 22.06 -13.37 -69.73
CA ASP A 580 22.53 -13.45 -68.31
C ASP A 580 22.10 -12.20 -67.41
N PRO A 581 22.91 -11.37 -66.66
CA PRO A 581 22.60 -11.02 -65.25
C PRO A 581 22.47 -9.50 -64.88
N TYR A 582 22.76 -9.16 -63.61
CA TYR A 582 22.71 -7.84 -62.88
C TYR A 582 21.32 -7.45 -62.31
N THR A 583 21.14 -6.74 -61.17
CA THR A 583 22.03 -5.94 -60.28
C THR A 583 21.54 -5.96 -58.80
N GLN A 584 22.28 -5.33 -57.86
CA GLN A 584 21.91 -5.11 -56.42
C GLN A 584 20.83 -4.01 -56.23
N PRO A 585 20.28 -3.81 -55.00
CA PRO A 585 20.75 -2.68 -54.15
C PRO A 585 20.79 -2.97 -52.61
N GLU A 586 20.98 -1.92 -51.79
CA GLU A 586 21.38 -1.96 -50.37
C GLU A 586 20.28 -1.60 -49.33
N PHE A 587 20.66 -1.59 -48.04
CA PHE A 587 19.91 -1.09 -46.87
C PHE A 587 19.54 0.40 -46.94
N GLN A 588 18.43 0.80 -46.28
CA GLN A 588 18.50 1.88 -45.27
C GLN A 588 17.28 1.94 -44.31
N SER A 589 17.42 2.76 -43.26
CA SER A 589 16.50 2.95 -42.12
C SER A 589 15.47 4.07 -42.35
N PHE A 590 14.45 4.14 -41.50
CA PHE A 590 13.52 5.27 -41.43
C PHE A 590 13.41 5.84 -40.01
N GLU A 591 13.40 7.17 -39.92
CA GLU A 591 13.03 7.96 -38.74
C GLU A 591 12.10 9.12 -39.20
N LYS A 592 11.32 9.67 -38.25
CA LYS A 592 10.56 10.94 -38.23
C LYS A 592 10.37 11.76 -39.53
N ASN A 593 9.18 12.34 -39.69
CA ASN A 593 9.04 13.81 -39.70
C ASN A 593 7.63 14.32 -39.36
N ASP A 594 7.51 15.65 -39.27
CA ASP A 594 6.49 16.42 -38.54
C ASP A 594 5.48 17.19 -39.46
N TYR A 595 4.65 18.08 -38.88
CA TYR A 595 3.65 19.00 -39.47
C TYR A 595 2.28 18.38 -39.89
N GLY A 596 1.13 19.07 -39.70
CA GLY A 596 0.88 20.26 -38.88
C GLY A 596 -0.45 21.04 -39.16
N ARG A 597 -1.14 21.46 -38.08
CA ARG A 597 -2.16 22.55 -37.94
C ARG A 597 -3.58 22.45 -38.58
N THR A 598 -4.57 22.78 -37.73
CA THR A 598 -5.92 23.37 -38.01
C THR A 598 -6.93 22.54 -38.82
N THR A 599 -8.26 22.65 -38.67
CA THR A 599 -9.14 23.69 -38.05
C THR A 599 -10.13 23.15 -37.00
N ASN A 600 -11.04 24.01 -36.51
CA ASN A 600 -12.22 23.65 -35.69
C ASN A 600 -13.24 22.82 -36.49
N ASP A 601 -14.13 22.09 -35.81
CA ASP A 601 -15.57 22.45 -35.72
C ASP A 601 -16.36 21.55 -34.73
N LEU A 602 -17.50 22.06 -34.24
CA LEU A 602 -18.48 21.37 -33.38
C LEU A 602 -19.71 20.94 -34.20
N PRO A 603 -20.35 19.82 -33.83
CA PRO A 603 -21.82 19.81 -33.76
C PRO A 603 -22.38 19.22 -32.44
N PRO A 604 -23.67 19.46 -32.10
CA PRO A 604 -24.23 19.19 -30.76
C PRO A 604 -25.19 17.99 -30.65
N ASP A 605 -25.56 17.68 -29.40
CA ASP A 605 -26.84 17.16 -28.87
C ASP A 605 -27.74 16.23 -29.71
N SER A 606 -28.09 15.08 -29.12
CA SER A 606 -29.47 14.54 -29.16
C SER A 606 -29.74 13.61 -27.96
N PRO A 607 -31.00 13.41 -27.51
CA PRO A 607 -31.28 12.91 -26.16
C PRO A 607 -31.86 11.49 -26.05
N ILE A 608 -31.67 10.87 -24.88
CA ILE A 608 -32.69 10.24 -24.01
C ILE A 608 -32.04 9.90 -22.65
#